data_AF-A0A0D8IA05-F1
#
_entry.id   AF-A0A0D8IA05-F1
#
_cell.length_a   1.000
_cell.length_b   1.000
_cell.length_c   1.000
_cell.angle_alpha   90.00
_cell.angle_beta   90.00
_cell.angle_gamma   90.00
#
_symmetry.space_group_name_H-M   'P 1'
#
loop_
_entity.id
_entity.type
_entity.pdbx_description
1 polymer ?
#
loop_
_entity_poly.entity_id
_entity_poly.type
_entity_poly.pdbx_seq_one_letter_code
_entity_poly.pdbx_strand_id
1 'polypeptide(L)'
;MLDSDLLENYAALLIALRFGIDNPEAAFKILDKALDDPFYRRTKQRSVLQDKEKFCIVRKDITDEDIKKMIKLRGLKVTYKDIGAMYGLSDQATYARIKNYKLRMKEAT
;
A
#
# COMPACT_ATOMS: atom_id res chain seq x y z
N MET A 1 16.52 7.89 -9.13
CA MET A 1 16.95 6.96 -10.20
C MET A 1 17.89 5.99 -9.51
N LEU A 2 17.38 4.83 -9.09
CA LEU A 2 18.23 3.78 -8.51
C LEU A 2 18.70 2.93 -9.69
N ASP A 3 20.01 2.83 -9.86
CA ASP A 3 20.62 2.13 -10.98
C ASP A 3 20.27 0.63 -10.94
N SER A 4 19.92 0.06 -12.10
CA SER A 4 19.49 -1.34 -12.26
C SER A 4 20.44 -2.33 -11.57
N ASP A 5 21.73 -2.02 -11.63
CA ASP A 5 22.82 -2.80 -11.05
C ASP A 5 22.72 -2.91 -9.53
N LEU A 6 22.20 -1.88 -8.85
CA LEU A 6 22.01 -1.91 -7.39
C LEU A 6 20.86 -2.83 -6.99
N LEU A 7 19.81 -2.90 -7.82
CA LEU A 7 18.67 -3.79 -7.58
C LEU A 7 19.07 -5.25 -7.80
N GLU A 8 19.86 -5.53 -8.84
CA GLU A 8 20.42 -6.86 -9.11
C GLU A 8 21.36 -7.32 -7.99
N ASN A 9 22.23 -6.43 -7.53
CA ASN A 9 23.10 -6.70 -6.38
C ASN A 9 22.30 -7.00 -5.10
N TYR A 10 21.24 -6.24 -4.84
CA TYR A 10 20.36 -6.48 -3.69
C TYR A 10 19.61 -7.82 -3.80
N ALA A 11 19.12 -8.17 -4.99
CA ALA A 11 18.44 -9.44 -5.24
C ALA A 11 19.39 -10.63 -5.08
N ALA A 12 20.62 -10.54 -5.56
CA ALA A 12 21.65 -11.55 -5.37
C ALA A 12 21.96 -11.78 -3.88
N LEU A 13 22.04 -10.72 -3.07
CA LEU A 13 22.22 -10.82 -1.63
C LEU A 13 21.05 -11.54 -0.93
N LEU A 14 19.80 -11.26 -1.34
CA LEU A 14 18.63 -11.96 -0.80
C LEU A 14 18.65 -13.46 -1.13
N ILE A 15 19.04 -13.82 -2.35
CA ILE A 15 19.20 -15.23 -2.75
C ILE A 15 20.31 -15.88 -1.93
N ALA A 16 21.44 -15.21 -1.74
CA ALA A 16 22.53 -15.71 -0.92
C ALA A 16 22.09 -16.01 0.51
N LEU A 17 21.39 -15.08 1.17
CA LEU A 17 20.85 -15.28 2.51
C LEU A 17 19.78 -16.38 2.58
N ARG A 18 18.92 -16.46 1.56
CA ARG A 18 17.80 -17.41 1.55
C ARG A 18 18.26 -18.85 1.36
N PHE A 19 19.28 -19.06 0.55
CA PHE A 19 19.79 -20.39 0.19
C PHE A 19 21.09 -20.74 0.94
N GLY A 20 21.61 -19.85 1.78
CA GLY A 20 22.86 -20.06 2.50
C GLY A 20 24.06 -20.18 1.57
N ILE A 21 24.11 -19.32 0.54
CA ILE A 21 25.16 -19.36 -0.48
C ILE A 21 26.21 -18.31 -0.12
N ASP A 22 27.43 -18.78 0.13
CA ASP A 22 28.54 -17.92 0.55
C ASP A 22 29.30 -17.31 -0.64
N ASN A 23 28.96 -17.72 -1.87
CA ASN A 23 29.56 -17.22 -3.11
C ASN A 23 28.58 -16.31 -3.87
N PRO A 24 28.91 -15.01 -4.08
CA PRO A 24 28.06 -14.11 -4.83
C PRO A 24 27.81 -14.58 -6.28
N GLU A 25 28.80 -15.17 -6.95
CA GLU A 25 28.65 -15.64 -8.34
C GLU A 25 27.60 -16.76 -8.48
N ALA A 26 27.52 -17.63 -7.47
CA ALA A 26 26.50 -18.68 -7.43
C ALA A 26 25.10 -18.09 -7.21
N ALA A 27 24.99 -17.01 -6.42
CA ALA A 27 23.74 -16.28 -6.23
C ALA A 27 23.30 -15.55 -7.51
N PHE A 28 24.23 -14.89 -8.21
CA PHE A 28 23.95 -14.28 -9.53
C PHE A 28 23.53 -15.32 -10.56
N LYS A 29 24.18 -16.48 -10.61
CA LYS A 29 23.81 -17.55 -11.54
C LYS A 29 22.40 -18.10 -11.31
N ILE A 30 21.93 -18.07 -10.06
CA ILE A 30 20.54 -18.44 -9.71
C ILE A 30 19.59 -17.32 -10.09
N LEU A 31 19.98 -16.06 -9.87
CA LEU A 31 19.23 -14.89 -10.29
C LEU A 31 19.04 -14.87 -11.82
N ASP A 32 20.10 -15.08 -12.60
CA ASP A 32 20.07 -15.14 -14.06
C ASP A 32 19.12 -16.23 -14.56
N LYS A 33 19.20 -17.43 -13.98
CA LYS A 33 18.28 -18.52 -14.29
C LYS A 33 16.82 -18.21 -13.96
N ALA A 34 16.58 -17.46 -12.89
CA ALA A 34 15.23 -17.02 -12.52
C ALA A 34 14.70 -15.91 -13.46
N LEU A 35 15.58 -15.06 -13.99
CA LEU A 35 15.25 -14.01 -14.95
C LEU A 35 15.05 -14.53 -16.38
N ASP A 36 15.72 -15.63 -16.74
CA ASP A 36 15.58 -16.31 -18.03
C ASP A 36 14.36 -17.24 -18.13
N ASP A 37 13.62 -17.43 -17.03
CA ASP A 37 12.35 -18.16 -17.07
C ASP A 37 11.35 -17.40 -17.99
N PRO A 38 10.73 -18.06 -18.99
CA PRO A 38 9.79 -17.44 -19.92
C PRO A 38 8.56 -16.82 -19.23
N PHE A 39 8.25 -17.23 -18.00
CA PHE A 39 7.22 -16.59 -17.18
C PHE A 39 7.66 -15.19 -16.72
N TYR A 40 8.95 -14.98 -16.42
CA TYR A 40 9.52 -13.70 -16.01
C TYR A 40 9.69 -12.72 -17.18
N ARG A 41 10.03 -13.20 -18.38
CA ARG A 41 10.02 -12.37 -19.61
C ARG A 41 8.62 -11.85 -19.96
N ARG A 42 7.55 -12.61 -19.68
CA ARG A 42 6.16 -12.17 -19.92
C ARG A 42 5.71 -11.04 -18.99
N THR A 43 6.25 -10.95 -17.78
CA THR A 43 5.90 -9.89 -16.82
C THR A 43 6.60 -8.57 -17.11
N LYS A 44 7.80 -8.56 -17.72
CA LYS A 44 8.55 -7.32 -18.03
C LYS A 44 7.85 -6.41 -19.06
N GLN A 45 6.96 -6.95 -19.91
CA GLN A 45 6.10 -6.13 -20.79
C GLN A 45 4.79 -5.65 -20.12
N ARG A 46 4.46 -6.13 -18.91
CA ARG A 46 3.25 -5.74 -18.17
C ARG A 46 3.52 -4.92 -16.90
N SER A 47 4.77 -4.85 -16.44
CA SER A 47 5.14 -4.24 -15.15
C SER A 47 5.65 -2.80 -15.24
N VAL A 48 5.27 -2.03 -16.27
CA VAL A 48 5.30 -0.55 -16.19
C VAL A 48 4.17 -0.01 -15.29
N LEU A 49 3.31 -0.88 -14.73
CA LEU A 49 2.11 -0.47 -14.00
C LEU A 49 1.96 -1.01 -12.56
N GLN A 50 2.94 -1.71 -11.96
CA GLN A 50 2.69 -2.37 -10.65
C GLN A 50 3.72 -2.15 -9.54
N ASP A 51 4.63 -1.19 -9.66
CA ASP A 51 5.41 -0.67 -8.52
C ASP A 51 4.88 0.69 -8.07
N LYS A 52 3.66 0.68 -7.55
CA LYS A 52 3.27 1.58 -6.45
C LYS A 52 2.88 0.68 -5.30
N GLU A 53 3.87 0.37 -4.47
CA GLU A 53 3.73 -0.08 -3.09
C GLU A 53 2.43 -0.81 -2.77
N LYS A 54 2.40 -2.13 -3.02
CA LYS A 54 1.38 -2.99 -2.44
C LYS A 54 1.72 -3.24 -0.97
N PHE A 55 1.70 -2.18 -0.18
CA PHE A 55 1.36 -2.27 1.23
C PHE A 55 -0.05 -2.86 1.22
N CYS A 56 -0.22 -4.10 1.68
CA CYS A 56 -1.54 -4.66 1.93
C CYS A 56 -2.14 -3.85 3.08
N ILE A 57 -2.76 -2.72 2.76
CA ILE A 57 -3.62 -1.98 3.68
C ILE A 57 -4.77 -2.93 3.97
N VAL A 58 -4.66 -3.68 5.07
CA VAL A 58 -5.80 -4.33 5.69
C VAL A 58 -6.87 -3.24 5.77
N ARG A 59 -7.96 -3.41 5.03
CA ARG A 59 -9.08 -2.44 5.06
C ARG A 59 -9.60 -2.46 6.49
N LYS A 60 -9.09 -1.56 7.33
CA LYS A 60 -9.63 -1.35 8.67
C LYS A 60 -11.05 -0.85 8.47
N ASP A 61 -12.00 -1.61 9.00
CA ASP A 61 -13.36 -1.14 9.09
C ASP A 61 -13.37 0.13 9.93
N ILE A 62 -13.90 1.20 9.35
CA ILE A 62 -14.00 2.50 10.01
C ILE A 62 -15.04 2.36 11.13
N THR A 63 -14.58 2.56 12.36
CA THR A 63 -15.38 2.41 13.57
C THR A 63 -16.17 3.68 13.90
N ASP A 64 -17.15 3.58 14.80
CA ASP A 64 -17.88 4.75 15.30
C ASP A 64 -16.94 5.76 16.02
N GLU A 65 -15.83 5.29 16.60
CA GLU A 65 -14.81 6.17 17.19
C GLU A 65 -14.08 7.01 16.15
N ASP A 66 -13.81 6.43 14.98
CA ASP A 66 -13.21 7.14 13.87
C ASP A 66 -14.17 8.22 13.34
N ILE A 67 -15.46 7.93 13.30
CA ILE A 67 -16.48 8.93 12.95
C ILE A 67 -16.51 10.08 13.98
N LYS A 68 -16.38 9.79 15.28
CA LYS A 68 -16.25 10.84 16.31
C LYS A 68 -15.01 11.70 16.09
N LYS A 69 -13.88 11.11 15.71
CA LYS A 69 -12.65 11.87 15.36
C LYS A 69 -12.88 12.75 14.12
N MET A 70 -13.55 12.25 13.10
CA MET A 70 -13.92 13.03 11.92
C MET A 70 -14.81 14.24 12.28
N ILE A 71 -15.76 14.07 13.21
CA ILE A 71 -16.59 15.18 13.71
C ILE A 71 -15.74 16.23 14.44
N LYS A 72 -14.78 15.80 15.28
CA LYS A 72 -13.85 16.72 15.95
C LYS A 72 -13.01 17.51 14.95
N LEU A 73 -12.49 16.85 13.91
CA LEU A 73 -11.73 17.49 12.83
C LEU A 73 -12.58 18.53 12.07
N ARG A 74 -13.88 18.28 11.89
CA ARG A 74 -14.80 19.28 11.33
C ARG A 74 -14.97 20.50 12.23
N GLY A 75 -14.97 20.32 13.55
CA GLY A 75 -14.93 21.42 14.52
C GLY A 75 -13.69 22.30 14.38
N LEU A 76 -12.57 21.71 13.97
CA LEU A 76 -11.30 22.40 13.68
C LEU A 76 -11.24 23.00 12.27
N LYS A 77 -12.37 23.11 11.55
CA LYS A 77 -12.48 23.65 10.18
C LYS A 77 -11.73 22.87 9.09
N VAL A 78 -11.29 21.62 9.36
CA VAL A 78 -10.69 20.75 8.32
C VAL A 78 -11.74 20.35 7.30
N THR A 79 -11.43 20.36 6.00
CA THR A 79 -12.40 20.07 4.94
C THR A 79 -12.78 18.58 4.89
N TYR A 80 -13.96 18.24 4.33
CA TYR A 80 -14.35 16.83 4.13
C TYR A 80 -13.40 16.09 3.19
N LYS A 81 -12.76 16.81 2.26
CA LYS A 81 -11.76 16.27 1.34
C LYS A 81 -10.50 15.84 2.09
N ASP A 82 -9.99 16.69 2.97
CA ASP A 82 -8.77 16.41 3.74
C ASP A 82 -9.02 15.30 4.78
N ILE A 83 -10.18 15.33 5.44
CA ILE A 83 -10.58 14.24 6.35
C ILE A 83 -10.73 12.93 5.57
N GLY A 84 -11.32 12.96 4.38
CA GLY A 84 -11.40 11.78 3.52
C GLY A 84 -10.02 11.23 3.17
N ALA A 85 -9.09 12.11 2.76
CA ALA A 85 -7.72 11.72 2.43
C ALA A 85 -6.99 11.05 3.60
N MET A 86 -7.16 11.52 4.84
CA MET A 86 -6.56 10.91 6.04
C MET A 86 -7.04 9.48 6.30
N TYR A 87 -8.28 9.16 5.92
CA TYR A 87 -8.92 7.87 6.18
C TYR A 87 -9.09 7.01 4.92
N GLY A 88 -8.55 7.43 3.77
CA GLY A 88 -8.71 6.71 2.49
C GLY A 88 -10.15 6.70 1.96
N LEU A 89 -10.92 7.75 2.23
CA LEU A 89 -12.32 7.91 1.82
C LEU A 89 -12.49 9.05 0.80
N SER A 90 -13.55 8.96 -0.01
CA SER A 90 -14.02 10.13 -0.77
C SER A 90 -14.64 11.17 0.17
N ASP A 91 -14.66 12.42 -0.27
CA ASP A 91 -15.33 13.54 0.40
C ASP A 91 -16.82 13.23 0.67
N GLN A 92 -17.52 12.67 -0.32
CA GLN A 92 -18.92 12.28 -0.23
C GLN A 92 -19.12 11.14 0.78
N ALA A 93 -18.21 10.16 0.82
CA ALA A 93 -18.27 9.06 1.79
C ALA A 93 -18.06 9.57 3.22
N THR A 94 -17.12 10.50 3.41
CA THR A 94 -16.88 11.17 4.69
C THR A 94 -18.12 11.95 5.15
N TYR A 95 -18.73 12.73 4.25
CA TYR A 95 -19.96 13.46 4.55
C TYR A 95 -21.11 12.53 4.95
N ALA A 96 -21.35 11.47 4.16
CA ALA A 96 -22.42 10.51 4.39
C ALA A 96 -22.26 9.82 5.76
N ARG A 97 -21.04 9.38 6.12
CA ARG A 97 -20.75 8.75 7.41
C ARG A 97 -21.05 9.69 8.58
N ILE A 98 -20.57 10.93 8.52
CA ILE A 98 -20.80 11.92 9.58
C ILE A 98 -22.30 12.25 9.70
N LYS A 99 -22.99 12.43 8.58
CA LYS A 99 -24.43 12.72 8.55
C LYS A 99 -25.25 11.58 9.16
N ASN A 100 -25.01 10.34 8.72
CA ASN A 100 -25.73 9.16 9.20
C ASN A 100 -25.48 8.92 10.69
N TYR A 101 -24.25 9.15 11.17
CA TYR A 101 -23.94 9.05 12.59
C TYR A 101 -24.72 10.06 13.44
N LYS A 102 -24.82 11.32 12.98
CA LYS A 102 -25.63 12.34 13.67
C LYS A 102 -27.12 12.01 13.67
N LEU A 103 -27.64 11.45 12.58
CA LEU A 103 -29.05 11.05 12.48
C LEU A 103 -29.35 9.94 13.49
N ARG A 104 -28.51 8.88 13.54
CA ARG A 104 -28.62 7.78 14.52
C ARG A 104 -28.60 8.28 15.97
N MET A 105 -27.76 9.27 16.28
CA MET A 105 -27.72 9.85 17.63
C MET A 105 -28.97 10.64 17.97
N LYS A 106 -29.56 11.34 16.98
CA LYS A 106 -30.79 12.13 17.17
C LYS A 106 -32.01 11.23 17.36
N GLU A 107 -32.07 10.10 16.68
CA GLU A 107 -33.16 9.11 16.84
C GLU A 107 -33.06 8.31 18.15
N ALA A 108 -31.87 8.26 18.75
CA ALA A 108 -31.62 7.60 20.03
C ALA A 108 -31.85 8.53 21.25
N THR A 109 -32.24 9.78 21.03
CA THR A 109 -32.53 10.79 22.07
C THR A 109 -34.01 11.13 22.06
#